data_AF-D4JCG0-F1
#
_entry.id   AF-D4JCG0-F1
#
_cell.length_a   1.000
_cell.length_b   1.000
_cell.length_c   1.000
_cell.angle_alpha   90.00
_cell.angle_beta   90.00
_cell.angle_gamma   90.00
#
_symmetry.space_group_name_H-M   'P 1'
#
loop_
_entity.id
_entity.type
_entity.pdbx_description
1 polymer ?
#
loop_
_entity_poly.entity_id
_entity_poly.type
_entity_poly.pdbx_seq_one_letter_code
_entity_poly.pdbx_strand_id
1 'polypeptide(L)'
;MQMTYMSHLPCQKMAAEYAEEIIDGIEEKSFWFGFVHKKVYPKIYLAGHSKGGNLAMYAALFGKGIQEHITSVFAFDAPGFRLDVWNSIKDRSILEKITNYKPKDSIIGCLLEHQETAKIVDATDFGLTQHDAFSWSIGPKDFNYVQSLTKQSEEALAYIDKILMSKEDVDKKTYIDLIFSVIDKFDVKQLSDFNDIGIRKGISGILELRQLSGEEIKFLFEVISFLRSQTSSLLKQAKK
;
A
#
# COMPACT_ATOMS: atom_id res chain seq x y z
N MET A 1 -23.86 0.84 5.44
CA MET A 1 -23.69 1.54 4.14
C MET A 1 -22.54 0.85 3.40
N GLN A 2 -22.84 0.04 2.38
CA GLN A 2 -21.88 -0.78 1.62
C GLN A 2 -21.04 0.10 0.66
N MET A 3 -20.04 0.84 1.16
CA MET A 3 -19.14 1.65 0.32
C MET A 3 -17.93 0.88 -0.26
N THR A 4 -17.66 -0.32 0.25
CA THR A 4 -16.35 -0.96 0.04
C THR A 4 -16.28 -1.92 -1.18
N TYR A 5 -17.30 -1.99 -2.05
CA TYR A 5 -17.27 -2.80 -3.30
C TYR A 5 -17.36 -1.92 -4.57
N MET A 6 -16.83 -0.71 -4.51
CA MET A 6 -16.68 0.12 -5.69
C MET A 6 -15.29 -0.17 -6.28
N SER A 7 -15.20 -0.37 -7.60
CA SER A 7 -13.90 -0.38 -8.31
C SER A 7 -13.09 0.88 -7.99
N HIS A 8 -13.77 1.99 -7.67
CA HIS A 8 -13.19 3.25 -7.26
C HIS A 8 -13.70 3.62 -5.86
N LEU A 9 -12.83 3.56 -4.85
CA LEU A 9 -13.19 3.87 -3.47
C LEU A 9 -13.46 5.38 -3.27
N PRO A 10 -14.34 5.79 -2.34
CA PRO A 10 -14.56 7.20 -2.04
C PRO A 10 -13.28 7.96 -1.69
N CYS A 11 -12.40 7.37 -0.87
CA CYS A 11 -11.12 8.01 -0.50
C CYS A 11 -10.17 8.17 -1.70
N GLN A 12 -10.18 7.23 -2.64
CA GLN A 12 -9.41 7.30 -3.88
C GLN A 12 -9.90 8.45 -4.77
N LYS A 13 -11.23 8.61 -4.92
CA LYS A 13 -11.82 9.73 -5.65
C LYS A 13 -11.49 11.07 -5.00
N MET A 14 -11.63 11.17 -3.68
CA MET A 14 -11.25 12.37 -2.93
C MET A 14 -9.77 12.71 -3.10
N ALA A 15 -8.88 11.71 -3.15
CA ALA A 15 -7.45 11.96 -3.39
C ALA A 15 -7.18 12.50 -4.80
N ALA A 16 -7.89 12.00 -5.81
CA ALA A 16 -7.81 12.54 -7.18
C ALA A 16 -8.34 13.98 -7.25
N GLU A 17 -9.52 14.24 -6.68
CA GLU A 17 -10.13 15.58 -6.60
C GLU A 17 -9.24 16.58 -5.86
N TYR A 18 -8.62 16.16 -4.76
CA TYR A 18 -7.65 16.99 -4.03
C TYR A 18 -6.43 17.32 -4.88
N ALA A 19 -5.87 16.36 -5.62
CA ALA A 19 -4.74 16.61 -6.50
C ALA A 19 -5.11 17.56 -7.65
N GLU A 20 -6.32 17.41 -8.21
CA GLU A 20 -6.89 18.33 -9.21
C GLU A 20 -6.99 19.75 -8.64
N GLU A 21 -7.62 19.93 -7.48
CA GLU A 21 -7.79 21.24 -6.83
C GLU A 21 -6.45 21.95 -6.58
N ILE A 22 -5.47 21.22 -6.05
CA ILE A 22 -4.14 21.79 -5.75
C ILE A 22 -3.41 22.20 -7.03
N ILE A 23 -3.50 21.40 -8.10
CA ILE A 23 -2.82 21.68 -9.37
C ILE A 23 -3.52 22.83 -10.12
N ASP A 24 -4.85 22.86 -10.10
CA ASP A 24 -5.63 23.93 -10.69
C ASP A 24 -5.45 25.27 -9.97
N GLY A 25 -5.23 25.23 -8.64
CA GLY A 25 -4.94 26.40 -7.82
C GLY A 25 -3.57 27.03 -8.05
N ILE A 26 -2.70 26.45 -8.88
CA ILE A 26 -1.38 27.03 -9.21
C ILE A 26 -1.59 28.33 -9.99
N GLU A 27 -1.04 29.42 -9.44
CA GLU A 27 -1.19 30.78 -9.98
C GLU A 27 -0.68 30.91 -11.41
N GLU A 28 -1.47 31.61 -12.23
CA GLU A 28 -1.04 32.04 -13.56
C GLU A 28 -0.01 33.16 -13.46
N LYS A 29 1.13 32.97 -14.12
CA LYS A 29 2.11 34.03 -14.26
C LYS A 29 1.74 34.88 -15.48
N SER A 30 1.68 36.19 -15.28
CA SER A 30 1.59 37.16 -16.36
C SER A 30 3.00 37.52 -16.83
N PHE A 31 3.28 37.43 -18.14
CA PHE A 31 4.58 37.83 -18.70
C PHE A 31 4.40 38.92 -19.77
N TRP A 32 5.22 39.98 -19.66
CA TRP A 32 5.36 41.18 -20.50
C TRP A 32 4.05 41.86 -20.99
N PHE A 33 3.76 43.05 -20.44
CA PHE A 33 2.58 43.88 -20.77
C PHE A 33 1.19 43.27 -20.54
N GLY A 34 1.07 42.17 -19.78
CA GLY A 34 -0.24 41.63 -19.38
C GLY A 34 -1.02 40.91 -20.48
N PHE A 35 -0.38 40.57 -21.60
CA PHE A 35 -1.03 39.92 -22.74
C PHE A 35 -0.81 38.39 -22.80
N VAL A 36 0.10 37.83 -21.99
CA VAL A 36 0.32 36.38 -21.92
C VAL A 36 0.14 35.89 -20.49
N HIS A 37 -1.01 35.24 -20.26
CA HIS A 37 -1.27 34.44 -19.07
C HIS A 37 -0.83 33.01 -19.36
N LYS A 38 0.18 32.52 -18.64
CA LYS A 38 0.61 31.12 -18.73
C LYS A 38 0.83 30.54 -17.34
N LYS A 39 0.16 29.42 -17.04
CA LYS A 39 0.50 28.62 -15.86
C LYS A 39 1.89 28.02 -16.02
N VAL A 40 2.76 28.32 -15.07
CA VAL A 40 4.09 27.71 -14.98
C VAL A 40 4.07 26.75 -13.81
N TYR A 41 3.88 25.47 -14.10
CA TYR A 41 3.84 24.43 -13.10
C TYR A 41 5.24 24.20 -12.50
N PRO A 42 5.38 24.15 -11.16
CA PRO A 42 6.59 23.66 -10.53
C PRO A 42 6.75 22.15 -10.77
N LYS A 43 7.85 21.55 -10.29
CA LYS A 43 7.91 20.09 -10.22
C LYS A 43 6.89 19.58 -9.21
N ILE A 44 6.02 18.69 -9.62
CA ILE A 44 4.94 18.14 -8.79
C ILE A 44 5.22 16.68 -8.52
N TYR A 45 5.25 16.32 -7.25
CA TYR A 45 5.45 14.95 -6.79
C TYR A 45 4.24 14.53 -5.98
N LEU A 46 3.65 13.40 -6.34
CA LEU A 46 2.65 12.75 -5.50
C LEU A 46 3.36 11.66 -4.71
N ALA A 47 3.09 11.56 -3.42
CA ALA A 47 3.72 10.55 -2.59
C ALA A 47 2.80 10.08 -1.48
N GLY A 48 3.03 8.86 -1.03
CA GLY A 48 2.35 8.34 0.14
C GLY A 48 2.87 6.97 0.55
N HIS A 49 2.68 6.66 1.82
CA HIS A 49 3.04 5.38 2.42
C HIS A 49 1.78 4.54 2.66
N SER A 50 1.90 3.22 2.54
CA SER A 50 0.81 2.28 2.80
C SER A 50 -0.44 2.63 1.97
N LYS A 51 -1.60 2.76 2.61
CA LYS A 51 -2.85 3.24 1.98
C LYS A 51 -2.66 4.61 1.29
N GLY A 52 -1.85 5.51 1.85
CA GLY A 52 -1.54 6.81 1.23
C GLY A 52 -0.80 6.68 -0.10
N GLY A 53 0.06 5.66 -0.26
CA GLY A 53 0.72 5.39 -1.53
C GLY A 53 -0.26 4.89 -2.59
N ASN A 54 -1.24 4.06 -2.20
CA ASN A 54 -2.34 3.67 -3.08
C ASN A 54 -3.15 4.88 -3.55
N LEU A 55 -3.45 5.81 -2.64
CA LEU A 55 -4.15 7.06 -2.97
C LEU A 55 -3.34 7.95 -3.92
N ALA A 56 -2.03 8.07 -3.70
CA ALA A 56 -1.14 8.85 -4.58
C ALA A 56 -1.06 8.26 -6.00
N MET A 57 -0.92 6.94 -6.11
CA MET A 57 -0.97 6.24 -7.39
C MET A 57 -2.33 6.43 -8.07
N TYR A 58 -3.42 6.28 -7.31
CA TYR A 58 -4.77 6.44 -7.85
C TYR A 58 -5.00 7.85 -8.41
N ALA A 59 -4.60 8.89 -7.65
CA ALA A 59 -4.73 10.28 -8.08
C ALA A 59 -4.00 10.52 -9.40
N ALA A 60 -2.78 9.98 -9.56
CA ALA A 60 -2.05 10.08 -10.83
C ALA A 60 -2.76 9.34 -11.99
N LEU A 61 -3.30 8.16 -11.74
CA LEU A 61 -3.93 7.32 -12.75
C LEU A 61 -5.29 7.85 -13.22
N PHE A 62 -6.06 8.47 -12.33
CA PHE A 62 -7.47 8.82 -12.58
C PHE A 62 -7.80 10.30 -12.44
N GLY A 63 -6.89 11.13 -11.95
CA GLY A 63 -7.10 12.58 -11.89
C GLY A 63 -7.29 13.18 -13.28
N LYS A 64 -8.12 14.20 -13.42
CA LYS A 64 -8.45 14.78 -14.72
C LYS A 64 -7.50 15.93 -15.05
N GLY A 65 -6.78 15.82 -16.16
CA GLY A 65 -5.96 16.92 -16.69
C GLY A 65 -4.68 17.20 -15.90
N ILE A 66 -4.30 16.34 -14.96
CA ILE A 66 -3.13 16.58 -14.10
C ILE A 66 -1.88 15.77 -14.50
N GLN A 67 -2.04 14.72 -15.31
CA GLN A 67 -0.96 13.76 -15.62
C GLN A 67 0.27 14.40 -16.25
N GLU A 68 0.07 15.39 -17.11
CA GLU A 68 1.16 16.11 -17.79
C GLU A 68 1.98 16.99 -16.82
N HIS A 69 1.38 17.44 -15.72
CA HIS A 69 2.02 18.28 -14.71
C HIS A 69 2.76 17.46 -13.63
N ILE A 70 2.40 16.19 -13.46
CA ILE A 70 3.07 15.29 -12.51
C ILE A 70 4.48 14.97 -13.01
N THR A 71 5.47 15.21 -12.15
CA THR A 71 6.88 14.86 -12.39
C THR A 71 7.16 13.40 -12.03
N SER A 72 6.76 12.95 -10.84
CA SER A 72 6.88 11.55 -10.41
C SER A 72 5.88 11.23 -9.29
N VAL A 73 5.62 9.94 -9.11
CA VAL A 73 4.78 9.41 -8.04
C VAL A 73 5.58 8.39 -7.24
N PHE A 74 5.69 8.62 -5.93
CA PHE A 74 6.44 7.78 -5.01
C PHE A 74 5.48 7.08 -4.06
N ALA A 75 5.22 5.80 -4.33
CA ALA A 75 4.46 4.95 -3.42
C ALA A 75 5.43 4.18 -2.53
N PHE A 76 5.19 4.18 -1.22
CA PHE A 76 6.03 3.48 -0.25
C PHE A 76 5.23 2.35 0.39
N ASP A 77 5.63 1.12 0.11
CA ASP A 77 5.01 -0.13 0.54
C ASP A 77 3.49 -0.10 0.38
N ALA A 78 3.05 0.36 -0.80
CA ALA A 78 1.65 0.62 -1.08
C ALA A 78 1.00 -0.61 -1.72
N PRO A 79 -0.19 -1.03 -1.28
CA PRO A 79 -0.94 -2.08 -1.96
C PRO A 79 -1.36 -1.62 -3.35
N GLY A 80 -1.48 -2.59 -4.26
CA GLY A 80 -1.88 -2.38 -5.64
C GLY A 80 -3.39 -2.13 -5.79
N PHE A 81 -3.90 -2.40 -6.99
CA PHE A 81 -5.32 -2.25 -7.30
C PHE A 81 -5.94 -3.57 -7.75
N ARG A 82 -7.27 -3.65 -7.74
CA ARG A 82 -7.95 -4.78 -8.38
C ARG A 82 -7.73 -4.74 -9.90
N LEU A 83 -7.78 -5.91 -10.53
CA LEU A 83 -7.56 -6.03 -11.97
C LEU A 83 -8.55 -5.21 -12.81
N ASP A 84 -9.80 -5.06 -12.37
CA ASP A 84 -10.80 -4.23 -13.04
C ASP A 84 -10.43 -2.73 -13.04
N VAL A 85 -9.82 -2.25 -11.96
CA VAL A 85 -9.26 -0.88 -11.89
C VAL A 85 -8.16 -0.72 -12.91
N TRP A 86 -7.19 -1.65 -12.96
CA TRP A 86 -6.12 -1.62 -13.95
C TRP A 86 -6.64 -1.66 -15.40
N ASN A 87 -7.66 -2.48 -15.65
CA ASN A 87 -8.28 -2.59 -16.97
C ASN A 87 -9.06 -1.33 -17.38
N SER A 88 -9.46 -0.50 -16.41
CA SER A 88 -10.15 0.78 -16.68
C SER A 88 -9.22 1.94 -17.04
N ILE A 89 -7.90 1.77 -16.86
CA ILE A 89 -6.91 2.83 -17.11
C ILE A 89 -6.76 3.07 -18.60
N LYS A 90 -7.08 4.30 -19.03
CA LYS A 90 -7.04 4.70 -20.44
C LYS A 90 -5.65 5.09 -20.92
N ASP A 91 -4.94 5.86 -20.10
CA ASP A 91 -3.58 6.32 -20.39
C ASP A 91 -2.59 5.58 -19.50
N ARG A 92 -1.78 4.70 -20.10
CA ARG A 92 -0.75 3.94 -19.40
C ARG A 92 0.61 4.65 -19.37
N SER A 93 0.78 5.77 -20.06
CA SER A 93 2.05 6.51 -20.06
C SER A 93 2.42 7.04 -18.68
N ILE A 94 1.42 7.34 -17.84
CA ILE A 94 1.62 7.77 -16.46
C ILE A 94 2.34 6.73 -15.60
N LEU A 95 2.29 5.43 -15.95
CA LEU A 95 2.97 4.35 -15.21
C LEU A 95 4.49 4.54 -15.17
N GLU A 96 5.07 5.15 -16.21
CA GLU A 96 6.51 5.46 -16.26
C GLU A 96 6.93 6.45 -15.16
N LYS A 97 5.96 7.23 -14.64
CA LYS A 97 6.20 8.19 -13.56
C LYS A 97 5.96 7.58 -12.17
N ILE A 98 5.40 6.37 -12.09
CA ILE A 98 5.03 5.74 -10.81
C ILE A 98 6.10 4.71 -10.42
N THR A 99 6.65 4.88 -9.22
CA THR A 99 7.53 3.89 -8.60
C THR A 99 6.99 3.51 -7.22
N ASN A 100 6.79 2.22 -7.01
CA ASN A 100 6.44 1.63 -5.71
C ASN A 100 7.69 1.04 -5.07
N TYR A 101 8.12 1.62 -3.96
CA TYR A 101 9.26 1.16 -3.18
C TYR A 101 8.77 0.18 -2.14
N LYS A 102 9.31 -1.04 -2.13
CA LYS A 102 8.86 -2.11 -1.26
C LYS A 102 10.05 -2.58 -0.43
N PRO A 103 9.93 -2.74 0.89
CA PRO A 103 10.97 -3.40 1.66
C PRO A 103 11.09 -4.87 1.23
N LYS A 104 12.25 -5.49 1.43
CA LYS A 104 12.49 -6.88 1.00
C LYS A 104 11.53 -7.92 1.61
N ASP A 105 10.97 -7.65 2.79
CA ASP A 105 9.93 -8.48 3.43
C ASP A 105 8.51 -7.89 3.29
N SER A 106 8.28 -7.11 2.22
CA SER A 106 6.98 -6.49 1.95
C SER A 106 5.86 -7.51 1.72
N ILE A 107 4.86 -7.48 2.60
CA ILE A 107 3.56 -8.13 2.38
C ILE A 107 2.55 -7.11 1.86
N ILE A 108 2.46 -5.93 2.48
CA ILE A 108 1.43 -4.92 2.17
C ILE A 108 1.61 -4.36 0.77
N GLY A 109 2.83 -3.96 0.43
CA GLY A 109 3.18 -3.47 -0.90
C GLY A 109 3.06 -4.49 -2.00
N CYS A 110 2.74 -5.76 -1.69
CA CYS A 110 2.54 -6.82 -2.66
C CYS A 110 1.09 -7.32 -2.71
N LEU A 111 0.20 -6.77 -1.88
CA LEU A 111 -1.23 -7.06 -1.96
C LEU A 111 -1.82 -6.47 -3.23
N LEU A 112 -2.72 -7.23 -3.87
CA LEU A 112 -3.42 -6.86 -5.10
C LEU A 112 -2.50 -6.77 -6.33
N GLU A 113 -3.08 -6.47 -7.48
CA GLU A 113 -2.35 -6.42 -8.73
C GLU A 113 -1.51 -5.15 -8.82
N HIS A 114 -0.31 -5.27 -9.37
CA HIS A 114 0.61 -4.17 -9.65
C HIS A 114 0.94 -4.14 -11.14
N GLN A 115 0.96 -2.96 -11.75
CA GLN A 115 1.41 -2.76 -13.14
C GLN A 115 2.45 -1.64 -13.27
N GLU A 116 2.70 -0.91 -12.18
CA GLU A 116 3.74 0.08 -12.06
C GLU A 116 5.12 -0.53 -11.78
N THR A 117 6.17 0.29 -11.90
CA THR A 117 7.54 -0.15 -11.55
C THR A 117 7.64 -0.35 -10.03
N ALA A 118 8.20 -1.48 -9.62
CA ALA A 118 8.56 -1.73 -8.23
C ALA A 118 10.09 -1.73 -8.03
N LYS A 119 10.55 -1.13 -6.92
CA LYS A 119 11.95 -1.24 -6.47
C LYS A 119 12.00 -1.86 -5.08
N ILE A 120 12.84 -2.87 -4.91
CA ILE A 120 12.98 -3.55 -3.63
C ILE A 120 14.11 -2.92 -2.82
N VAL A 121 13.79 -2.49 -1.62
CA VAL A 121 14.67 -1.77 -0.69
C VAL A 121 15.12 -2.71 0.42
N ASP A 122 16.41 -2.69 0.73
CA ASP A 122 16.94 -3.40 1.90
C ASP A 122 16.45 -2.74 3.19
N ALA A 123 16.38 -3.50 4.29
CA ALA A 123 15.93 -2.99 5.58
C ALA A 123 16.63 -3.72 6.74
N THR A 124 16.77 -3.02 7.86
CA THR A 124 17.39 -3.52 9.10
C THR A 124 16.47 -4.44 9.88
N ASP A 125 15.17 -4.19 9.79
CA ASP A 125 14.15 -4.93 10.52
C ASP A 125 13.71 -6.17 9.73
N PHE A 126 12.68 -6.91 10.17
CA PHE A 126 12.28 -8.18 9.52
C PHE A 126 10.77 -8.36 9.45
N GLY A 127 10.30 -9.00 8.39
CA GLY A 127 8.88 -9.28 8.20
C GLY A 127 8.05 -7.99 8.14
N LEU A 128 6.87 -8.02 8.75
CA LEU A 128 5.94 -6.89 8.74
C LEU A 128 6.46 -5.61 9.41
N THR A 129 7.45 -5.68 10.30
CA THR A 129 7.99 -4.45 10.93
C THR A 129 8.71 -3.59 9.89
N GLN A 130 9.17 -4.17 8.77
CA GLN A 130 9.71 -3.39 7.65
C GLN A 130 8.66 -2.53 6.95
N HIS A 131 7.36 -2.66 7.26
CA HIS A 131 6.37 -1.70 6.79
C HIS A 131 6.67 -0.28 7.31
N ASP A 132 7.33 -0.15 8.46
CA ASP A 132 7.85 1.13 8.92
C ASP A 132 9.03 1.58 8.04
N ALA A 133 8.84 2.68 7.31
CA ALA A 133 9.86 3.24 6.42
C ALA A 133 11.15 3.65 7.17
N PHE A 134 11.11 3.84 8.49
CA PHE A 134 12.30 4.15 9.28
C PHE A 134 13.29 2.98 9.40
N SER A 135 12.88 1.75 9.11
CA SER A 135 13.79 0.60 9.08
C SER A 135 14.52 0.44 7.74
N TRP A 136 14.21 1.28 6.75
CA TRP A 136 14.70 1.09 5.37
C TRP A 136 16.14 1.58 5.25
N SER A 137 16.93 0.78 4.55
CA SER A 137 18.35 1.02 4.38
C SER A 137 18.57 2.16 3.37
N ILE A 138 19.15 3.26 3.83
CA ILE A 138 19.48 4.43 3.02
C ILE A 138 20.99 4.53 2.81
N GLY A 139 21.39 4.82 1.59
CA GLY A 139 22.74 5.19 1.22
C GLY A 139 22.92 6.72 1.11
N PRO A 140 24.09 7.20 0.69
CA PRO A 140 24.39 8.63 0.62
C PRO A 140 23.54 9.44 -0.37
N LYS A 141 22.89 8.79 -1.35
CA LYS A 141 22.13 9.44 -2.43
C LYS A 141 20.73 8.87 -2.65
N ASP A 142 20.50 7.63 -2.26
CA ASP A 142 19.26 6.89 -2.52
C ASP A 142 19.15 5.70 -1.55
N PHE A 143 18.06 4.94 -1.61
CA PHE A 143 17.91 3.67 -0.90
C PHE A 143 18.97 2.64 -1.35
N ASN A 144 19.31 1.74 -0.43
CA ASN A 144 20.06 0.54 -0.78
C ASN A 144 19.08 -0.50 -1.34
N TYR A 145 19.20 -0.82 -2.62
CA TYR A 145 18.29 -1.73 -3.31
C TYR A 145 18.80 -3.18 -3.29
N VAL A 146 17.86 -4.12 -3.25
CA VAL A 146 18.10 -5.56 -3.44
C VAL A 146 17.35 -6.05 -4.68
N GLN A 147 17.73 -7.23 -5.17
CA GLN A 147 17.21 -7.76 -6.44
C GLN A 147 15.79 -8.32 -6.34
N SER A 148 15.38 -8.80 -5.18
CA SER A 148 14.09 -9.47 -5.01
C SER A 148 13.57 -9.33 -3.58
N LEU A 149 12.29 -9.64 -3.41
CA LEU A 149 11.71 -9.94 -2.11
C LEU A 149 12.41 -11.15 -1.49
N THR A 150 12.25 -11.34 -0.18
CA THR A 150 12.69 -12.55 0.48
C THR A 150 11.73 -13.70 0.19
N LYS A 151 12.26 -14.92 0.25
CA LYS A 151 11.48 -16.15 0.06
C LYS A 151 10.27 -16.22 1.01
N GLN A 152 10.44 -15.73 2.24
CA GLN A 152 9.39 -15.69 3.24
C GLN A 152 8.25 -14.78 2.82
N SER A 153 8.56 -13.63 2.21
CA SER A 153 7.55 -12.73 1.64
C SER A 153 6.88 -13.35 0.41
N GLU A 154 7.62 -14.04 -0.45
CA GLU A 154 7.02 -14.74 -1.60
C GLU A 154 6.07 -15.86 -1.16
N GLU A 155 6.46 -16.67 -0.17
CA GLU A 155 5.63 -17.72 0.42
C GLU A 155 4.37 -17.14 1.11
N ALA A 156 4.50 -15.97 1.73
CA ALA A 156 3.40 -15.21 2.30
C ALA A 156 2.32 -14.89 1.28
N LEU A 157 2.78 -14.31 0.17
CA LEU A 157 1.92 -13.82 -0.89
C LEU A 157 1.24 -14.99 -1.58
N ALA A 158 1.97 -16.06 -1.89
CA ALA A 158 1.37 -17.28 -2.45
C ALA A 158 0.27 -17.87 -1.56
N TYR A 159 0.41 -17.77 -0.24
CA TYR A 159 -0.62 -18.22 0.70
C TYR A 159 -1.85 -17.29 0.70
N ILE A 160 -1.64 -15.98 0.76
CA ILE A 160 -2.71 -14.98 0.69
C ILE A 160 -3.47 -15.11 -0.64
N ASP A 161 -2.76 -15.20 -1.76
CA ASP A 161 -3.32 -15.38 -3.09
C ASP A 161 -4.14 -16.65 -3.18
N LYS A 162 -3.63 -17.78 -2.68
CA LYS A 162 -4.37 -19.04 -2.65
C LYS A 162 -5.70 -18.89 -1.90
N ILE A 163 -5.71 -18.18 -0.78
CA ILE A 163 -6.95 -17.96 -0.03
C ILE A 163 -7.90 -17.04 -0.81
N LEU A 164 -7.41 -15.91 -1.32
CA LEU A 164 -8.22 -14.95 -2.06
C LEU A 164 -8.78 -15.57 -3.36
N MET A 165 -8.01 -16.40 -4.07
CA MET A 165 -8.45 -17.11 -5.28
C MET A 165 -9.56 -18.13 -5.01
N SER A 166 -9.66 -18.66 -3.79
CA SER A 166 -10.71 -19.62 -3.42
C SER A 166 -12.07 -18.97 -3.12
N LYS A 167 -12.17 -17.64 -3.24
CA LYS A 167 -13.32 -16.84 -2.80
C LYS A 167 -13.99 -16.09 -3.95
N GLU A 168 -15.29 -15.84 -3.82
CA GLU A 168 -16.01 -14.92 -4.71
C GLU A 168 -15.52 -13.48 -4.48
N ASP A 169 -15.70 -12.59 -5.47
CA ASP A 169 -15.17 -11.23 -5.39
C ASP A 169 -15.74 -10.42 -4.21
N VAL A 170 -17.01 -10.64 -3.85
CA VAL A 170 -17.65 -10.05 -2.66
C VAL A 170 -16.92 -10.46 -1.37
N ASP A 171 -16.45 -11.70 -1.30
CA ASP A 171 -15.74 -12.25 -0.14
C ASP A 171 -14.29 -11.79 -0.10
N LYS A 172 -13.57 -11.77 -1.23
CA LYS A 172 -12.16 -11.30 -1.30
C LYS A 172 -11.97 -9.96 -0.61
N LYS A 173 -12.89 -9.04 -0.83
CA LYS A 173 -12.92 -7.71 -0.21
C LYS A 173 -12.97 -7.80 1.32
N THR A 174 -13.89 -8.57 1.87
CA THR A 174 -14.01 -8.72 3.32
C THR A 174 -12.74 -9.31 3.93
N TYR A 175 -12.09 -10.20 3.20
CA TYR A 175 -10.83 -10.82 3.58
C TYR A 175 -9.65 -9.85 3.48
N ILE A 176 -9.58 -9.00 2.45
CA ILE A 176 -8.59 -7.92 2.36
C ILE A 176 -8.77 -6.91 3.50
N ASP A 177 -10.02 -6.51 3.79
CA ASP A 177 -10.32 -5.63 4.91
C ASP A 177 -9.94 -6.26 6.26
N LEU A 178 -10.09 -7.59 6.40
CA LEU A 178 -9.63 -8.35 7.57
C LEU A 178 -8.11 -8.36 7.67
N ILE A 179 -7.37 -8.57 6.57
CA ILE A 179 -5.90 -8.49 6.53
C ILE A 179 -5.44 -7.11 7.02
N PHE A 180 -5.98 -6.03 6.45
CA PHE A 180 -5.61 -4.68 6.89
C PHE A 180 -6.04 -4.40 8.32
N SER A 181 -7.19 -4.89 8.77
CA SER A 181 -7.63 -4.73 10.16
C SER A 181 -6.69 -5.42 11.15
N VAL A 182 -6.17 -6.61 10.78
CA VAL A 182 -5.13 -7.31 11.54
C VAL A 182 -3.88 -6.45 11.59
N ILE A 183 -3.34 -6.07 10.42
CA ILE A 183 -2.12 -5.27 10.34
C ILE A 183 -2.22 -3.96 11.16
N ASP A 184 -3.32 -3.21 11.02
CA ASP A 184 -3.56 -1.95 11.74
C ASP A 184 -3.70 -2.17 13.26
N LYS A 185 -4.38 -3.24 13.69
CA LYS A 185 -4.60 -3.57 15.12
C LYS A 185 -3.35 -4.08 15.82
N PHE A 186 -2.50 -4.78 15.08
CA PHE A 186 -1.24 -5.32 15.59
C PHE A 186 -0.10 -4.32 15.49
N ASP A 187 -0.40 -3.01 15.30
CA ASP A 187 0.52 -1.84 15.17
C ASP A 187 1.96 -2.27 15.38
N VAL A 188 2.60 -2.69 14.28
CA VAL A 188 3.77 -3.57 14.24
C VAL A 188 5.04 -2.81 14.66
N LYS A 189 4.97 -2.13 15.80
CA LYS A 189 6.00 -1.31 16.39
C LYS A 189 6.77 -2.07 17.47
N GLN A 190 6.21 -3.16 18.02
CA GLN A 190 6.91 -3.94 19.04
C GLN A 190 6.73 -5.45 18.86
N LEU A 191 7.85 -6.17 18.87
CA LEU A 191 7.91 -7.64 18.96
C LEU A 191 7.09 -8.23 20.14
N SER A 192 6.84 -7.42 21.18
CA SER A 192 6.03 -7.79 22.34
C SER A 192 4.54 -8.01 22.01
N ASP A 193 4.02 -7.44 20.91
CA ASP A 193 2.61 -7.56 20.53
C ASP A 193 2.28 -8.92 19.88
N PHE A 194 3.30 -9.67 19.46
CA PHE A 194 3.15 -11.02 18.90
C PHE A 194 3.32 -12.14 19.94
N ASN A 195 3.38 -11.82 21.24
CA ASN A 195 3.23 -12.84 22.29
C ASN A 195 1.77 -13.32 22.39
N ASP A 196 1.53 -14.45 23.08
CA ASP A 196 0.19 -15.05 23.16
C ASP A 196 -0.87 -14.11 23.77
N ILE A 197 -0.46 -13.13 24.58
CA ILE A 197 -1.35 -12.15 25.22
C ILE A 197 -1.71 -11.03 24.24
N GLY A 198 -0.74 -10.51 23.48
CA GLY A 198 -0.95 -9.50 22.44
C GLY A 198 -1.84 -10.03 21.31
N ILE A 199 -1.59 -11.28 20.87
CA ILE A 199 -2.44 -11.99 19.90
C ILE A 199 -3.89 -12.10 20.38
N ARG A 200 -4.11 -12.54 21.62
CA ARG A 200 -5.48 -12.66 22.18
C ARG A 200 -6.19 -11.31 22.28
N LYS A 201 -5.49 -10.25 22.67
CA LYS A 201 -6.06 -8.89 22.72
C LYS A 201 -6.39 -8.35 21.33
N GLY A 202 -5.49 -8.52 20.37
CA GLY A 202 -5.72 -8.11 18.97
C GLY A 202 -6.92 -8.83 18.36
N ILE A 203 -7.02 -10.15 18.56
CA ILE A 203 -8.17 -10.95 18.11
C ILE A 203 -9.46 -10.48 18.77
N SER A 204 -9.47 -10.36 20.10
CA SER A 204 -10.68 -9.94 20.83
C SER A 204 -11.13 -8.55 20.38
N GLY A 205 -10.19 -7.63 20.19
CA GLY A 205 -10.49 -6.31 19.68
C GLY A 205 -11.00 -6.30 18.23
N ILE A 206 -10.66 -7.26 17.38
CA ILE A 206 -11.22 -7.38 16.03
C ILE A 206 -12.63 -7.98 16.08
N LEU A 207 -12.83 -9.01 16.90
CA LEU A 207 -14.11 -9.67 17.11
C LEU A 207 -15.15 -8.72 17.74
N GLU A 208 -14.74 -7.81 18.62
CA GLU A 208 -15.62 -6.80 19.21
C GLU A 208 -16.08 -5.73 18.22
N LEU A 209 -15.28 -5.46 17.17
CA LEU A 209 -15.58 -4.42 16.19
C LEU A 209 -16.45 -4.91 15.03
N ARG A 210 -16.61 -6.23 14.84
CA ARG A 210 -17.28 -6.82 13.68
C ARG A 210 -18.08 -8.06 14.05
N GLN A 211 -19.30 -8.18 13.53
CA GLN A 211 -20.02 -9.46 13.49
C GLN A 211 -19.41 -10.34 12.39
N LEU A 212 -18.42 -11.14 12.74
CA LEU A 212 -17.74 -12.07 11.83
C LEU A 212 -18.42 -13.45 11.83
N SER A 213 -18.53 -14.05 10.65
CA SER A 213 -18.88 -15.46 10.44
C SER A 213 -17.76 -16.41 10.89
N GLY A 214 -18.08 -17.69 11.05
CA GLY A 214 -17.09 -18.71 11.41
C GLY A 214 -15.94 -18.83 10.41
N GLU A 215 -16.20 -18.61 9.11
CA GLU A 215 -15.15 -18.62 8.08
C GLU A 215 -14.21 -17.42 8.17
N GLU A 216 -14.74 -16.23 8.47
CA GLU A 216 -13.94 -15.02 8.66
C GLU A 216 -13.09 -15.10 9.92
N ILE A 217 -13.63 -15.69 11.00
CA ILE A 217 -12.87 -15.95 12.23
C ILE A 217 -11.72 -16.92 11.94
N LYS A 218 -12.00 -18.02 11.22
CA LYS A 218 -10.97 -18.98 10.84
C LYS A 218 -9.87 -18.32 10.00
N PHE A 219 -10.26 -17.52 9.01
CA PHE A 219 -9.33 -16.77 8.18
C PHE A 219 -8.49 -15.77 8.99
N LEU A 220 -9.10 -15.07 9.95
CA LEU A 220 -8.41 -14.17 10.87
C LEU A 220 -7.27 -14.91 11.60
N PHE A 221 -7.57 -16.10 12.14
CA PHE A 221 -6.57 -16.94 12.81
C PHE A 221 -5.48 -17.41 11.85
N GLU A 222 -5.83 -17.74 10.60
CA GLU A 222 -4.86 -18.13 9.56
C GLU A 222 -3.91 -16.97 9.23
N VAL A 223 -4.42 -15.75 9.02
CA VAL A 223 -3.60 -14.55 8.80
C VAL A 223 -2.70 -14.29 10.00
N ILE A 224 -3.22 -14.34 11.22
CA ILE A 224 -2.42 -14.09 12.43
C ILE A 224 -1.33 -15.15 12.64
N SER A 225 -1.65 -16.43 12.42
CA SER A 225 -0.67 -17.52 12.48
C SER A 225 0.42 -17.33 11.44
N PHE A 226 0.02 -16.94 10.23
CA PHE A 226 0.92 -16.59 9.15
C PHE A 226 1.85 -15.42 9.55
N LEU A 227 1.31 -14.30 10.06
CA LEU A 227 2.10 -13.17 10.54
C LEU A 227 3.02 -13.53 11.73
N ARG A 228 2.57 -14.41 12.63
CA ARG A 228 3.40 -14.94 13.73
C ARG A 228 4.56 -15.78 13.19
N SER A 229 4.36 -16.55 12.12
CA SER A 229 5.44 -17.32 11.51
C SER A 229 6.55 -16.40 10.96
N GLN A 230 6.15 -15.26 10.37
CA GLN A 230 7.08 -14.24 9.86
C GLN A 230 7.89 -13.59 11.00
N THR A 231 7.23 -13.25 12.10
CA THR A 231 7.90 -12.68 13.28
C THR A 231 8.71 -13.70 14.08
N SER A 232 8.38 -15.00 14.06
CA SER A 232 9.15 -16.04 14.76
C SER A 232 10.58 -16.24 14.18
N SER A 233 10.81 -15.82 12.93
CA SER A 233 12.15 -15.76 12.34
C SER A 233 13.07 -14.78 13.08
N LEU A 234 12.52 -13.70 13.66
CA LEU A 234 13.22 -12.72 14.51
C LEU A 234 13.83 -13.38 15.75
N LEU A 235 13.09 -14.27 16.42
CA LEU A 235 13.53 -14.93 17.66
C LEU A 235 14.66 -15.95 17.43
N LYS A 236 14.79 -16.50 16.21
CA LYS A 236 15.87 -17.44 15.87
C LYS A 236 17.14 -16.74 15.41
N GLN A 237 17.04 -15.58 14.76
CA GLN A 237 18.22 -14.81 14.32
C GLN A 237 18.78 -13.90 15.42
N ALA A 238 17.94 -13.33 16.31
CA ALA A 238 18.40 -12.56 17.47
C ALA A 238 19.12 -13.41 18.55
N LYS A 239 19.12 -14.73 18.41
CA LYS A 239 19.86 -15.69 19.26
C LYS A 239 21.21 -16.13 18.67
N LYS A 240 21.60 -15.62 17.51
CA LYS A 240 22.93 -15.78 16.92
C LYS A 240 23.70 -14.47 17.03
#